data_AF-A0AAD9ISF6-F1
#
_entry.id   AF-A0AAD9ISF6-F1
#
_cell.length_a   1.000
_cell.length_b   1.000
_cell.length_c   1.000
_cell.angle_alpha   90.00
_cell.angle_beta   90.00
_cell.angle_gamma   90.00
#
_symmetry.space_group_name_H-M   'P 1'
#
loop_
_entity.id
_entity.type
_entity.pdbx_description
1 polymer ?
#
loop_
_entity_poly.entity_id
_entity_poly.type
_entity_poly.pdbx_seq_one_letter_code
_entity_poly.pdbx_strand_id
1 'polypeptide(L)'
;MACPYREGNSDCDGDSNEKGRIGKINLLTYEKYLQNFDESKTLLMTRRLNRIVVIQKDTYDSVSRPDTYNESLTRGEKRLSYKAFQGALMISLYRNEPRFHQPFQVLTLLMDIDSLMTKWRYNHVMLVQRMIGNKLGTGVSSGYQYLRATVSDRYKVFIDLFKLSTYLIPREMLPSLNAEMKRCLSTMEITVEDRSTPERHDGISETLDEEEHEGGY
;
A
#
# COMPACT_ATOMS: atom_id res chain seq x y z
N MET A 1 36.07 -26.24 -37.51
CA MET A 1 37.06 -26.38 -36.42
C MET A 1 36.59 -27.51 -35.53
N ALA A 2 37.20 -28.68 -35.69
CA ALA A 2 36.83 -29.90 -34.98
C ALA A 2 38.09 -30.48 -34.30
N CYS A 3 37.98 -30.68 -32.97
CA CYS A 3 38.43 -31.86 -32.18
C CYS A 3 39.94 -32.25 -32.17
N PRO A 4 40.41 -33.28 -31.41
CA PRO A 4 40.23 -33.68 -29.99
C PRO A 4 41.50 -34.37 -29.32
N TYR A 5 41.36 -34.89 -28.07
CA TYR A 5 42.22 -35.83 -27.28
C TYR A 5 43.60 -35.34 -26.74
N ARG A 6 44.15 -35.74 -25.57
CA ARG A 6 44.22 -37.07 -24.92
C ARG A 6 44.61 -37.02 -23.42
N GLU A 7 44.34 -38.14 -22.75
CA GLU A 7 44.47 -38.60 -21.35
C GLU A 7 45.84 -38.45 -20.65
N GLY A 8 45.79 -38.44 -19.32
CA GLY A 8 46.89 -38.82 -18.42
C GLY A 8 46.36 -39.21 -17.04
N ASN A 9 46.35 -40.52 -16.74
CA ASN A 9 46.14 -41.11 -15.42
C ASN A 9 47.43 -40.96 -14.58
N SER A 10 47.29 -40.67 -13.28
CA SER A 10 48.27 -41.08 -12.26
C SER A 10 47.56 -41.33 -10.93
N ASP A 11 47.69 -42.56 -10.45
CA ASP A 11 47.28 -43.06 -9.15
C ASP A 11 47.69 -42.16 -7.98
N CYS A 12 46.80 -42.01 -6.99
CA CYS A 12 47.14 -41.60 -5.64
C CYS A 12 46.24 -42.37 -4.66
N ASP A 13 46.78 -43.46 -4.12
CA ASP A 13 46.24 -44.19 -2.99
C ASP A 13 46.23 -43.33 -1.71
N GLY A 14 45.10 -43.42 -0.99
CA GLY A 14 44.93 -43.34 0.46
C GLY A 14 45.70 -42.31 1.31
N ASP A 15 44.97 -41.32 1.86
CA ASP A 15 45.11 -41.00 3.29
C ASP A 15 43.73 -40.79 3.95
N SER A 16 43.30 -41.81 4.69
CA SER A 16 42.05 -41.88 5.44
C SER A 16 42.04 -41.08 6.75
N ASN A 17 42.89 -40.06 6.90
CA ASN A 17 43.06 -39.30 8.14
C ASN A 17 42.40 -37.90 8.14
N GLU A 18 41.86 -37.42 7.01
CA GLU A 18 41.26 -36.07 6.95
C GLU A 18 39.79 -36.02 7.41
N LYS A 19 39.06 -37.14 7.37
CA LYS A 19 37.63 -37.19 7.72
C LYS A 19 37.35 -37.13 9.23
N GLY A 20 38.36 -37.26 10.09
CA GLY A 20 38.22 -37.21 11.56
C GLY A 20 38.37 -35.81 12.19
N ARG A 21 38.95 -34.84 11.47
CA ARG A 21 39.20 -33.48 11.97
C ARG A 21 38.05 -32.50 11.72
N ILE A 22 37.26 -32.74 10.68
CA ILE A 22 36.15 -31.86 10.25
C ILE A 22 34.91 -31.99 11.17
N GLY A 23 34.78 -33.10 11.92
CA GLY A 23 33.67 -33.34 12.85
C GLY A 23 33.88 -32.79 14.27
N LYS A 24 35.13 -32.59 14.73
CA LYS A 24 35.42 -32.17 16.12
C LYS A 24 35.51 -30.65 16.30
N ILE A 25 35.73 -29.89 15.22
CA ILE A 25 35.79 -28.41 15.27
C ILE A 25 34.37 -27.80 15.42
N ASN A 26 33.32 -28.55 15.04
CA ASN A 26 31.94 -28.06 15.10
C ASN A 26 31.30 -28.22 16.50
N LEU A 27 31.70 -29.23 17.29
CA LEU A 27 31.07 -29.52 18.58
C LEU A 27 31.47 -28.52 19.69
N LEU A 28 32.77 -28.20 19.81
CA LEU A 28 33.26 -27.21 20.78
C LEU A 28 32.77 -25.79 20.49
N THR A 29 32.53 -25.49 19.21
CA THR A 29 31.95 -24.22 18.76
C THR A 29 30.47 -24.15 19.13
N TYR A 30 29.73 -25.25 18.96
CA TYR A 30 28.32 -25.34 19.36
C TYR A 30 28.13 -25.28 20.88
N GLU A 31 28.99 -25.95 21.66
CA GLU A 31 28.94 -25.86 23.13
C GLU A 31 29.27 -24.45 23.64
N LYS A 32 30.26 -23.76 23.06
CA LYS A 32 30.51 -22.33 23.33
C LYS A 32 29.34 -21.43 22.93
N TYR A 33 28.60 -21.78 21.87
CA TYR A 33 27.39 -21.08 21.46
C TYR A 33 26.26 -21.26 22.49
N LEU A 34 26.06 -22.48 22.98
CA LEU A 34 25.08 -22.79 24.02
C LEU A 34 25.43 -22.14 25.37
N GLN A 35 26.72 -22.01 25.69
CA GLN A 35 27.17 -21.35 26.93
C GLN A 35 26.94 -19.83 26.92
N ASN A 36 26.88 -19.21 25.74
CA ASN A 36 26.54 -17.80 25.54
C ASN A 36 25.06 -17.59 25.15
N PHE A 37 24.26 -18.65 25.16
CA PHE A 37 22.84 -18.60 24.87
C PHE A 37 22.09 -17.99 26.06
N ASP A 38 21.73 -16.72 25.92
CA ASP A 38 21.02 -15.97 26.93
C ASP A 38 19.50 -16.10 26.71
N GLU A 39 18.91 -17.09 27.37
CA GLU A 39 17.47 -17.39 27.32
C GLU A 39 16.60 -16.21 27.81
N SER A 40 17.16 -15.33 28.64
CA SER A 40 16.47 -14.13 29.10
C SER A 40 16.34 -13.08 27.98
N LYS A 41 17.35 -12.96 27.11
CA LYS A 41 17.31 -12.12 25.90
C LYS A 41 16.34 -12.66 24.86
N THR A 42 16.30 -13.99 24.65
CA THR A 42 15.36 -14.59 23.70
C THR A 42 13.92 -14.41 24.19
N LEU A 43 13.64 -14.64 25.47
CA LEU A 43 12.32 -14.43 26.07
C LEU A 43 11.90 -12.95 26.05
N LEU A 44 12.82 -12.02 26.34
CA LEU A 44 12.55 -10.59 26.21
C LEU A 44 12.26 -10.19 24.75
N MET A 45 13.02 -10.73 23.79
CA MET A 45 12.81 -10.50 22.36
C MET A 45 11.44 -11.03 21.91
N THR A 46 11.08 -12.25 22.32
CA THR A 46 9.76 -12.85 22.06
C THR A 46 8.63 -12.03 22.67
N ARG A 47 8.77 -11.55 23.92
CA ARG A 47 7.79 -10.65 24.55
C ARG A 47 7.64 -9.33 23.79
N ARG A 48 8.75 -8.74 23.33
CA ARG A 48 8.74 -7.51 22.51
C ARG A 48 8.04 -7.75 21.17
N LEU A 49 8.36 -8.84 20.48
CA LEU A 49 7.73 -9.21 19.23
C LEU A 49 6.22 -9.44 19.40
N ASN A 50 5.81 -10.19 20.42
CA ASN A 50 4.39 -10.41 20.72
C ASN A 50 3.65 -9.10 20.98
N ARG A 51 4.26 -8.14 21.70
CA ARG A 51 3.67 -6.80 21.88
C ARG A 51 3.49 -6.07 20.56
N ILE A 52 4.49 -6.10 19.68
CA ILE A 52 4.41 -5.45 18.36
C ILE A 52 3.28 -6.07 17.53
N VAL A 53 3.19 -7.40 17.52
CA VAL A 53 2.13 -8.13 16.79
C VAL A 53 0.75 -7.75 17.31
N VAL A 54 0.55 -7.69 18.63
CA VAL A 54 -0.72 -7.26 19.23
C VAL A 54 -1.06 -5.83 18.84
N ILE A 55 -0.10 -4.89 18.96
CA ILE A 55 -0.32 -3.48 18.58
C ILE A 55 -0.68 -3.35 17.10
N GLN A 56 0.01 -4.08 16.23
CA GLN A 56 -0.30 -4.08 14.80
C GLN A 56 -1.71 -4.62 14.56
N LYS A 57 -2.05 -5.77 15.17
CA LYS A 57 -3.38 -6.36 15.06
C LYS A 57 -4.48 -5.38 15.46
N ASP A 58 -4.34 -4.73 16.62
CA ASP A 58 -5.30 -3.73 17.10
C ASP A 58 -5.42 -2.55 16.11
N THR A 59 -4.29 -2.13 15.54
CA THR A 59 -4.26 -1.05 14.53
C THR A 59 -5.04 -1.44 13.28
N TYR A 60 -4.87 -2.66 12.75
CA TYR A 60 -5.63 -3.14 11.59
C TYR A 60 -7.11 -3.37 11.92
N ASP A 61 -7.41 -3.96 13.09
CA ASP A 61 -8.77 -4.25 13.53
C ASP A 61 -9.59 -2.94 13.68
N SER A 62 -8.95 -1.82 14.05
CA SER A 62 -9.59 -0.49 14.13
C SER A 62 -10.13 0.04 12.79
N VAL A 63 -9.54 -0.38 11.67
CA VAL A 63 -9.94 0.01 10.30
C VAL A 63 -10.84 -1.03 9.66
N SER A 64 -10.77 -2.28 10.09
CA SER A 64 -11.66 -3.33 9.60
C SER A 64 -13.13 -3.06 9.96
N ARG A 65 -13.37 -2.45 11.14
CA ARG A 65 -14.71 -2.19 11.66
C ARG A 65 -15.18 -0.74 11.35
N PRO A 66 -16.32 -0.56 10.65
CA PRO A 66 -16.85 0.77 10.36
C PRO A 66 -17.22 1.58 11.61
N ASP A 67 -17.79 0.94 12.64
CA ASP A 67 -18.27 1.62 13.85
C ASP A 67 -17.13 2.28 14.61
N THR A 68 -16.05 1.53 14.86
CA THR A 68 -14.86 2.05 15.57
C THR A 68 -14.17 3.16 14.77
N TYR A 69 -14.19 3.06 13.44
CA TYR A 69 -13.65 4.11 12.58
C TYR A 69 -14.48 5.39 12.68
N ASN A 70 -15.81 5.27 12.67
CA ASN A 70 -16.73 6.41 12.79
C ASN A 70 -16.62 7.08 14.16
N GLU A 71 -16.40 6.33 15.24
CA GLU A 71 -16.09 6.90 16.55
C GLU A 71 -14.81 7.77 16.50
N SER A 72 -13.73 7.27 15.89
CA SER A 72 -12.49 8.05 15.71
C SER A 72 -12.69 9.30 14.82
N LEU A 73 -13.62 9.27 13.87
CA LEU A 73 -14.00 10.47 13.11
C LEU A 73 -14.67 11.52 14.00
N THR A 74 -15.60 11.10 14.87
CA THR A 74 -16.28 12.04 15.80
C THR A 74 -15.32 12.66 16.81
N ARG A 75 -14.29 11.93 17.23
CA ARG A 75 -13.20 12.44 18.08
C ARG A 75 -12.24 13.38 17.35
N GLY A 76 -12.32 13.48 16.02
CA GLY A 76 -11.43 14.30 15.19
C GLY A 76 -10.02 13.72 15.00
N GLU A 77 -9.82 12.44 15.32
CA GLU A 77 -8.55 11.72 15.11
C GLU A 77 -8.33 11.37 13.64
N LYS A 78 -9.43 11.14 12.92
CA LYS A 78 -9.51 10.92 11.48
C LYS A 78 -10.30 12.07 10.86
N ARG A 79 -10.05 12.37 9.59
CA ARG A 79 -10.67 13.44 8.80
C ARG A 79 -11.41 12.89 7.58
N LEU A 80 -10.89 11.83 6.96
CA LEU A 80 -11.49 11.17 5.80
C LEU A 80 -12.64 10.25 6.22
N SER A 81 -13.71 10.22 5.43
CA SER A 81 -14.77 9.23 5.64
C SER A 81 -14.23 7.80 5.45
N TYR A 82 -14.91 6.82 6.05
CA TYR A 82 -14.50 5.41 5.97
C TYR A 82 -14.28 4.94 4.52
N LYS A 83 -15.23 5.26 3.63
CA LYS A 83 -15.14 4.93 2.19
C LYS A 83 -13.98 5.65 1.49
N ALA A 84 -13.75 6.92 1.82
CA ALA A 84 -12.63 7.68 1.25
C ALA A 84 -11.29 7.09 1.69
N PHE A 85 -11.18 6.66 2.94
CA PHE A 85 -9.99 5.99 3.46
C PHE A 85 -9.75 4.64 2.78
N GLN A 86 -10.79 3.80 2.61
CA GLN A 86 -10.69 2.55 1.87
C GLN A 86 -10.25 2.76 0.41
N GLY A 87 -10.81 3.78 -0.26
CA GLY A 87 -10.41 4.14 -1.61
C GLY A 87 -8.95 4.60 -1.70
N ALA A 88 -8.52 5.46 -0.78
CA ALA A 88 -7.13 5.93 -0.72
C ALA A 88 -6.15 4.78 -0.43
N LEU A 89 -6.54 3.83 0.43
CA LEU A 89 -5.77 2.62 0.70
C LEU A 89 -5.69 1.75 -0.55
N MET A 90 -6.80 1.51 -1.25
CA MET A 90 -6.84 0.73 -2.49
C MET A 90 -5.92 1.34 -3.56
N ILE A 91 -5.99 2.65 -3.78
CA ILE A 91 -5.10 3.36 -4.71
C ILE A 91 -3.62 3.18 -4.31
N SER A 92 -3.32 3.24 -3.01
CA SER A 92 -1.95 3.09 -2.50
C SER A 92 -1.40 1.67 -2.66
N LEU A 93 -2.21 0.65 -2.40
CA LEU A 93 -1.82 -0.76 -2.52
C LEU A 93 -1.65 -1.18 -3.99
N TYR A 94 -2.57 -0.76 -4.87
CA TYR A 94 -2.60 -1.13 -6.29
C TYR A 94 -2.04 -0.04 -7.23
N ARG A 95 -1.14 0.83 -6.73
CA ARG A 95 -0.52 1.93 -7.49
C ARG A 95 0.21 1.56 -8.79
N ASN A 96 0.45 0.26 -9.02
CA ASN A 96 1.08 -0.24 -10.25
C ASN A 96 0.07 -0.48 -11.38
N GLU A 97 -1.23 -0.49 -11.07
CA GLU A 97 -2.27 -0.62 -12.09
C GLU A 97 -2.40 0.69 -12.88
N PRO A 98 -2.51 0.65 -14.22
CA PRO A 98 -2.47 1.85 -15.06
C PRO A 98 -3.46 2.94 -14.63
N ARG A 99 -4.71 2.57 -14.31
CA ARG A 99 -5.74 3.53 -13.88
C ARG A 99 -5.51 4.11 -12.49
N PHE A 100 -4.72 3.46 -11.63
CA PHE A 100 -4.41 3.98 -10.28
C PHE A 100 -3.11 4.79 -10.24
N HIS A 101 -2.32 4.80 -11.31
CA HIS A 101 -1.09 5.57 -11.36
C HIS A 101 -1.33 7.08 -11.17
N GLN A 102 -2.25 7.67 -11.94
CA GLN A 102 -2.58 9.10 -11.85
C GLN A 102 -3.25 9.48 -10.51
N PRO A 103 -4.28 8.77 -10.02
CA PRO A 103 -4.82 9.01 -8.68
C PRO A 103 -3.78 8.94 -7.56
N PHE A 104 -2.83 7.99 -7.64
CA PHE A 104 -1.75 7.89 -6.65
C PHE A 104 -0.84 9.12 -6.65
N GLN A 105 -0.55 9.69 -7.83
CA GLN A 105 0.19 10.95 -7.94
C GLN A 105 -0.57 12.10 -7.28
N VAL A 106 -1.90 12.19 -7.50
CA VAL A 106 -2.73 13.22 -6.84
C VAL A 106 -2.67 13.10 -5.32
N LEU A 107 -2.82 11.89 -4.76
CA LEU A 107 -2.69 11.67 -3.31
C LEU A 107 -1.31 12.09 -2.77
N THR A 108 -0.26 11.83 -3.55
CA THR A 108 1.11 12.24 -3.19
C THR A 108 1.25 13.76 -3.17
N LEU A 109 0.74 14.45 -4.19
CA LEU A 109 0.77 15.92 -4.27
C LEU A 109 -0.03 16.57 -3.13
N LEU A 110 -1.14 15.97 -2.69
CA LEU A 110 -1.89 16.45 -1.52
C LEU A 110 -1.06 16.37 -0.23
N MET A 111 -0.31 15.29 -0.04
CA MET A 111 0.62 15.18 1.09
C MET A 111 1.76 16.20 0.98
N ASP A 112 2.28 16.43 -0.23
CA ASP A 112 3.34 17.42 -0.47
C ASP A 112 2.87 18.84 -0.13
N ILE A 113 1.62 19.19 -0.47
CA ILE A 113 1.03 20.49 -0.09
C ILE A 113 1.02 20.68 1.43
N ASP A 114 0.54 19.69 2.20
CA ASP A 114 0.54 19.77 3.68
C ASP A 114 1.95 19.88 4.25
N SER A 115 2.91 19.16 3.66
CA SER A 115 4.32 19.22 4.04
C SER A 115 4.91 20.61 3.78
N LEU A 116 4.67 21.18 2.59
CA LEU A 116 5.12 22.51 2.20
C LEU A 116 4.51 23.60 3.08
N MET A 117 3.22 23.49 3.40
CA MET A 117 2.55 24.41 4.33
C MET A 117 3.17 24.36 5.73
N THR A 118 3.47 23.17 6.23
CA THR A 118 4.14 23.00 7.53
C THR A 118 5.55 23.60 7.51
N LYS A 119 6.30 23.37 6.42
CA LYS A 119 7.64 23.94 6.22
C LYS A 119 7.62 25.46 6.17
N TRP A 120 6.63 26.06 5.48
CA TRP A 120 6.42 27.50 5.47
C TRP A 120 6.17 28.04 6.88
N ARG A 121 5.26 27.41 7.65
CA ARG A 121 4.97 27.81 9.04
C ARG A 121 6.23 27.75 9.91
N TYR A 122 7.02 26.69 9.78
CA TYR A 122 8.27 26.53 10.53
C TYR A 122 9.30 27.61 10.18
N ASN A 123 9.54 27.86 8.88
CA ASN A 123 10.45 28.90 8.44
C ASN A 123 10.01 30.28 8.93
N HIS A 124 8.70 30.56 8.92
CA HIS A 124 8.14 31.78 9.47
C HIS A 124 8.37 31.90 10.99
N VAL A 125 8.19 30.82 11.75
CA VAL A 125 8.51 30.77 13.19
C VAL A 125 9.98 31.10 13.44
N MET A 126 10.90 30.51 12.67
CA MET A 126 12.34 30.78 12.80
C MET A 126 12.69 32.25 12.51
N LEU A 127 12.07 32.84 11.47
CA LEU A 127 12.25 34.25 11.14
C LEU A 127 11.77 35.16 12.29
N VAL A 128 10.57 34.91 12.82
CA VAL A 128 10.01 35.69 13.94
C VAL A 128 10.84 35.56 15.20
N GLN A 129 11.31 34.35 15.52
CA GLN A 129 12.20 34.11 16.66
C GLN A 129 13.50 34.93 16.53
N ARG A 130 14.07 35.02 15.32
CA ARG A 130 15.27 35.83 15.07
C ARG A 130 15.01 37.34 15.22
N MET A 131 13.86 37.83 14.79
CA MET A 131 13.56 39.27 14.80
C MET A 131 13.14 39.79 16.17
N ILE A 132 12.31 39.04 16.90
CA ILE A 132 11.62 39.52 18.11
C ILE A 132 12.04 38.70 19.36
N GLY A 133 12.67 37.54 19.18
CA GLY A 133 12.99 36.63 20.28
C GLY A 133 11.72 36.11 20.95
N ASN A 134 11.71 36.14 22.28
CA ASN A 134 10.55 35.72 23.10
C ASN A 134 9.65 36.90 23.51
N LYS A 135 9.82 38.09 22.92
CA LYS A 135 8.98 39.25 23.24
C LYS A 135 7.55 39.03 22.73
N LEU A 136 6.58 39.66 23.39
CA LEU A 136 5.17 39.63 22.98
C LEU A 136 5.03 40.26 21.59
N GLY A 137 4.21 39.65 20.73
CA GLY A 137 3.95 40.17 19.39
C GLY A 137 3.04 41.41 19.41
N THR A 138 3.04 42.18 18.32
CA THR A 138 2.15 43.34 18.15
C THR A 138 0.66 42.95 18.07
N GLY A 139 0.36 41.70 17.73
CA GLY A 139 -0.99 41.16 17.63
C GLY A 139 -1.59 40.59 18.93
N VAL A 140 -1.13 41.03 20.10
CA VAL A 140 -1.61 40.59 21.45
C VAL A 140 -1.34 39.11 21.78
N SER A 141 -0.95 38.28 20.80
CA SER A 141 -0.53 36.90 21.03
C SER A 141 0.87 36.81 21.64
N SER A 142 1.20 35.65 22.21
CA SER A 142 2.56 35.32 22.67
C SER A 142 3.60 35.24 21.52
N GLY A 143 3.23 35.68 20.31
CA GLY A 143 4.10 35.83 19.15
C GLY A 143 4.70 34.50 18.71
N TYR A 144 5.98 34.31 19.05
CA TYR A 144 6.74 33.10 18.77
C TYR A 144 6.03 31.82 19.27
N GLN A 145 5.56 31.82 20.52
CA GLN A 145 5.02 30.60 21.12
C GLN A 145 3.68 30.17 20.48
N TYR A 146 2.83 31.14 20.12
CA TYR A 146 1.63 30.89 19.34
C TYR A 146 1.97 30.31 17.96
N LEU A 147 2.86 30.95 17.21
CA LEU A 147 3.24 30.48 15.87
C LEU A 147 3.88 29.08 15.91
N ARG A 148 4.71 28.80 16.91
CA ARG A 148 5.30 27.48 17.13
C ARG A 148 4.23 26.41 17.35
N ALA A 149 3.17 26.73 18.10
CA ALA A 149 2.04 25.81 18.30
C ALA A 149 1.24 25.52 17.01
N THR A 150 1.39 26.36 15.97
CA THR A 150 0.78 26.11 14.64
C THR A 150 1.56 25.10 13.80
N VAL A 151 2.82 24.81 14.14
CA VAL A 151 3.61 23.74 13.52
C VAL A 151 3.26 22.41 14.21
N SER A 152 2.03 21.96 14.01
CA SER A 152 1.47 20.76 14.64
C SER A 152 0.59 20.03 13.65
N ASP A 153 0.49 18.70 13.78
CA ASP A 153 -0.35 17.83 12.95
C ASP A 153 -1.84 18.22 12.99
N ARG A 154 -2.27 19.00 13.99
CA ARG A 154 -3.61 19.58 14.06
C ARG A 154 -3.99 20.42 12.84
N TYR A 155 -3.00 21.02 12.17
CA TYR A 155 -3.20 21.88 11.00
C TYR A 155 -2.97 21.16 9.66
N LYS A 156 -2.61 19.87 9.67
CA LYS A 156 -2.53 19.06 8.45
C LYS A 156 -3.93 18.59 8.07
N VAL A 157 -4.36 18.92 6.86
CA VAL A 157 -5.71 18.60 6.38
C VAL A 157 -5.79 17.11 5.99
N PHE A 158 -4.77 16.62 5.29
CA PHE A 158 -4.67 15.26 4.76
C PHE A 158 -3.83 14.34 5.64
N ILE A 159 -3.89 14.53 6.97
CA ILE A 159 -3.14 13.73 7.94
C ILE A 159 -3.38 12.22 7.80
N ASP A 160 -4.58 11.83 7.36
CA ASP A 160 -4.93 10.42 7.16
C ASP A 160 -4.15 9.77 6.02
N LEU A 161 -3.75 10.52 4.99
CA LEU A 161 -2.92 10.00 3.91
C LEU A 161 -1.52 9.61 4.41
N PHE A 162 -0.95 10.39 5.33
CA PHE A 162 0.31 10.03 6.00
C PHE A 162 0.16 8.75 6.84
N LYS A 163 -0.99 8.60 7.52
CA LYS A 163 -1.32 7.42 8.32
C LYS A 163 -1.57 6.16 7.48
N LEU A 164 -1.82 6.28 6.16
CA LEU A 164 -1.96 5.09 5.28
C LEU A 164 -0.70 4.22 5.29
N SER A 165 0.47 4.83 5.46
CA SER A 165 1.74 4.10 5.54
C SER A 165 1.76 3.02 6.63
N THR A 166 0.97 3.20 7.70
CA THR A 166 0.82 2.23 8.79
C THR A 166 0.11 0.95 8.36
N TYR A 167 -0.68 0.98 7.30
CA TYR A 167 -1.52 -0.12 6.83
C TYR A 167 -0.99 -0.79 5.56
N LEU A 168 0.20 -0.40 5.10
CA LEU A 168 0.83 -1.02 3.94
C LEU A 168 1.37 -2.40 4.31
N ILE A 169 1.00 -3.41 3.52
CA ILE A 169 1.44 -4.79 3.67
C ILE A 169 2.41 -5.18 2.53
N PRO A 170 3.26 -6.21 2.75
CA PRO A 170 4.10 -6.77 1.70
C PRO A 170 3.27 -7.17 0.47
N ARG A 171 3.85 -7.02 -0.73
CA ARG A 171 3.11 -7.21 -1.99
C ARG A 171 2.67 -8.66 -2.20
N GLU A 172 3.38 -9.61 -1.60
CA GLU A 172 3.09 -11.04 -1.66
C GLU A 172 1.78 -11.40 -0.94
N MET A 173 1.37 -10.57 0.03
CA MET A 173 0.14 -10.76 0.81
C MET A 173 -1.06 -9.99 0.23
N LEU A 174 -0.88 -9.26 -0.88
CA LEU A 174 -1.98 -8.54 -1.51
C LEU A 174 -2.94 -9.53 -2.18
N PRO A 175 -4.27 -9.34 -2.04
CA PRO A 175 -5.22 -10.16 -2.76
C PRO A 175 -5.05 -9.93 -4.26
N SER A 176 -4.94 -11.02 -5.01
CA SER A 176 -4.81 -10.97 -6.47
C SER A 176 -6.12 -10.47 -7.10
N LEU A 177 -5.99 -9.56 -8.07
CA LEU A 177 -7.13 -9.02 -8.81
C LEU A 177 -7.68 -10.07 -9.78
N ASN A 178 -8.99 -10.24 -9.81
CA ASN A 178 -9.66 -11.12 -10.78
C ASN A 178 -9.54 -10.52 -12.22
N ALA A 179 -9.87 -11.32 -13.24
CA ALA A 179 -9.71 -10.90 -14.64
C ALA A 179 -10.57 -9.67 -14.99
N GLU A 180 -11.78 -9.57 -14.43
CA GLU A 180 -12.69 -8.45 -14.63
C GLU A 180 -12.15 -7.15 -14.02
N MET A 181 -11.69 -7.19 -12.76
CA MET A 181 -11.07 -6.06 -12.06
C MET A 181 -9.80 -5.61 -12.78
N LYS A 182 -8.95 -6.53 -13.23
CA LYS A 182 -7.76 -6.18 -14.04
C LYS A 182 -8.15 -5.49 -15.35
N ARG A 183 -9.21 -5.97 -16.02
CA ARG A 183 -9.71 -5.31 -17.23
C ARG A 183 -10.25 -3.91 -16.92
N CYS A 184 -11.04 -3.76 -15.86
CA CYS A 184 -11.54 -2.47 -15.40
C CYS A 184 -10.43 -1.50 -14.99
N LEU A 185 -9.28 -1.99 -14.52
CA LEU A 185 -8.12 -1.19 -14.11
C LEU A 185 -7.09 -0.98 -15.23
N SER A 186 -7.30 -1.62 -16.39
CA SER A 186 -6.54 -1.42 -17.61
C SER A 186 -6.93 -0.11 -18.31
N THR A 187 -6.03 0.42 -19.14
CA THR A 187 -6.24 1.64 -19.93
C THR A 187 -7.09 1.39 -21.17
N MET A 188 -7.34 0.14 -21.57
CA MET A 188 -8.17 -0.13 -22.75
C MET A 188 -9.63 0.23 -22.47
N GLU A 189 -10.11 1.24 -23.18
CA GLU A 189 -11.52 1.60 -23.22
C GLU A 189 -12.33 0.41 -23.72
N ILE A 190 -13.40 0.08 -22.99
CA ILE A 190 -14.40 -0.87 -23.44
C ILE A 190 -15.19 -0.13 -24.52
N THR A 191 -14.84 -0.31 -25.79
CA THR A 191 -15.80 -0.12 -26.88
C THR A 191 -16.87 -1.19 -26.70
N VAL A 192 -17.98 -0.84 -26.07
CA VAL A 192 -19.18 -1.68 -26.06
C VAL A 192 -19.81 -1.57 -27.45
N GLU A 193 -19.18 -2.19 -28.44
CA GLU A 193 -19.81 -2.53 -29.71
C GLU A 193 -19.98 -4.04 -29.74
N ASP A 194 -21.10 -4.51 -29.21
CA ASP A 194 -22.03 -5.41 -29.89
C ASP A 194 -23.02 -5.94 -28.85
N ARG A 195 -24.27 -5.52 -28.98
CA ARG A 195 -25.39 -6.30 -28.45
C ARG A 195 -26.25 -6.62 -29.67
N SER A 196 -25.79 -7.61 -30.40
CA SER A 196 -26.49 -8.34 -31.44
C SER A 196 -27.88 -8.72 -30.92
N THR A 197 -28.88 -7.93 -31.30
CA THR A 197 -30.28 -8.33 -31.26
C THR A 197 -30.50 -9.33 -32.39
N PRO A 198 -30.96 -10.56 -32.13
CA PRO A 198 -31.42 -11.42 -33.20
C PRO A 198 -32.78 -10.89 -33.63
N GLU A 199 -32.82 -10.05 -34.66
CA GLU A 199 -34.06 -9.74 -35.35
C GLU A 199 -34.53 -11.04 -36.01
N ARG A 200 -35.62 -11.61 -35.47
CA ARG A 200 -36.41 -12.63 -36.14
C ARG A 200 -36.99 -12.01 -37.40
N HIS A 201 -36.38 -12.32 -38.54
CA HIS A 201 -37.05 -12.18 -39.82
C HIS A 201 -38.01 -13.37 -39.97
N ASP A 202 -39.24 -13.21 -39.48
CA ASP A 202 -40.35 -14.07 -39.90
C ASP A 202 -40.70 -13.67 -41.35
N GLY A 203 -40.12 -14.41 -42.30
CA GLY A 203 -40.52 -14.37 -43.70
C GLY A 203 -41.75 -15.22 -43.90
N ILE A 204 -42.93 -14.59 -43.92
CA ILE A 204 -44.12 -15.15 -44.56
C ILE A 204 -44.32 -14.38 -45.86
N SER A 205 -44.09 -15.07 -46.97
CA SER A 205 -44.54 -14.65 -48.29
C SER A 205 -46.04 -14.91 -48.39
N GLU A 206 -46.81 -13.90 -48.75
CA GLU A 206 -48.12 -14.12 -49.36
C GLU A 206 -48.30 -13.06 -50.46
N THR A 207 -48.21 -13.53 -51.70
CA THR A 207 -48.52 -12.79 -52.92
C THR A 207 -50.02 -12.91 -53.19
N LEU A 208 -50.65 -11.74 -53.35
CA LEU A 208 -51.75 -11.38 -54.27
C LEU A 208 -52.89 -12.38 -54.46
N ASP A 209 -54.12 -11.93 -54.20
CA ASP A 209 -55.24 -12.12 -55.12
C ASP A 209 -56.22 -10.93 -55.02
N GLU A 210 -56.70 -10.52 -56.19
CA GLU A 210 -57.71 -9.50 -56.48
C GLU A 210 -59.11 -9.99 -56.06
N GLU A 211 -60.00 -9.09 -55.60
CA GLU A 211 -61.33 -8.87 -56.18
C GLU A 211 -62.21 -7.90 -55.36
N GLU A 212 -62.89 -7.06 -56.13
CA GLU A 212 -64.01 -6.14 -55.93
C GLU A 212 -64.88 -6.23 -54.65
N HIS A 213 -65.24 -5.06 -54.09
CA HIS A 213 -66.66 -4.71 -54.00
C HIS A 213 -66.93 -3.21 -53.75
N GLU A 214 -68.02 -2.78 -54.39
CA GLU A 214 -68.56 -1.43 -54.48
C GLU A 214 -69.11 -0.86 -53.16
N GLY A 215 -69.18 0.48 -53.10
CA GLY A 215 -70.38 1.20 -52.64
C GLY A 215 -70.44 1.65 -51.17
N GLY A 216 -70.62 2.96 -50.95
CA GLY A 216 -71.31 3.43 -49.75
C GLY A 216 -70.93 4.84 -49.25
N TYR A 217 -71.64 5.84 -49.77
CA TYR A 217 -71.86 7.22 -49.29
C TYR A 217 -70.75 8.26 -49.42
#